data_AF-A0A2H5W2Q3-F1
#
_entry.id   AF-A0A2H5W2Q3-F1
#
_cell.length_a   1.000
_cell.length_b   1.000
_cell.length_c   1.000
_cell.angle_alpha   90.00
_cell.angle_beta   90.00
_cell.angle_gamma   90.00
#
_symmetry.space_group_name_H-M   'P 1'
#
loop_
_entity.id
_entity.type
_entity.pdbx_description
1 polymer ?
#
loop_
_entity_poly.entity_id
_entity_poly.type
_entity_poly.pdbx_seq_one_letter_code
_entity_poly.pdbx_strand_id
1 'polypeptide(L)'
;MVEKRRGRSSVSGDRGLAEESRAEIEALREEHRVLLKELRRLDKSLARLSLERAEAAAVIPVLESLHALLADRIHPHMLRERRTLRPLLRRSGLSREREIRTIIAGDDGVEKECRQLKRALQQLKRETDEREAIRRVIAIGEGIIEVIIEHVHREEQVLFPRLEENLPSASSRPPRA
;
A
#
# COMPACT_ATOMS: atom_id res chain seq x y z
N MET A 1 48.80 -19.15 32.57
CA MET A 1 47.73 -18.43 33.28
C MET A 1 46.68 -18.02 32.28
N VAL A 2 45.44 -18.42 32.57
CA VAL A 2 44.22 -18.15 31.79
C VAL A 2 43.73 -16.76 32.15
N GLU A 3 43.29 -15.96 31.18
CA GLU A 3 41.97 -15.31 31.22
C GLU A 3 41.58 -14.65 29.89
N LYS A 4 40.65 -15.33 29.20
CA LYS A 4 39.63 -14.72 28.35
C LYS A 4 38.76 -13.79 29.20
N ARG A 5 38.40 -12.63 28.66
CA ARG A 5 36.98 -12.22 28.55
C ARG A 5 36.80 -11.06 27.59
N ARG A 6 36.39 -11.41 26.36
CA ARG A 6 35.60 -10.55 25.49
C ARG A 6 34.23 -10.35 26.15
N GLY A 7 33.82 -9.09 26.31
CA GLY A 7 32.46 -8.71 26.65
C GLY A 7 31.99 -7.64 25.68
N ARG A 8 31.33 -8.07 24.59
CA ARG A 8 30.70 -7.19 23.60
C ARG A 8 29.50 -6.47 24.23
N SER A 9 29.54 -5.14 24.24
CA SER A 9 28.34 -4.30 24.36
C SER A 9 27.56 -4.35 23.05
N SER A 10 26.53 -5.18 22.97
CA SER A 10 25.65 -5.29 21.78
C SER A 10 24.17 -5.07 22.08
N VAL A 11 23.83 -4.75 23.33
CA VAL A 11 22.42 -4.69 23.80
C VAL A 11 21.74 -3.35 23.47
N SER A 12 22.52 -2.27 23.30
CA SER A 12 21.96 -0.93 23.05
C SER A 12 21.57 -0.69 21.58
N GLY A 13 22.21 -1.37 20.63
CA GLY A 13 21.95 -1.16 19.19
C GLY A 13 20.66 -1.83 18.69
N ASP A 14 20.29 -2.98 19.25
CA ASP A 14 19.13 -3.75 18.79
C ASP A 14 17.80 -3.08 19.20
N ARG A 15 17.81 -2.32 20.30
CA ARG A 15 16.64 -1.62 20.83
C ARG A 15 16.27 -0.39 19.99
N GLY A 16 17.26 0.38 19.53
CA GLY A 16 17.02 1.54 18.66
C GLY A 16 16.44 1.13 17.31
N LEU A 17 16.92 0.02 16.73
CA LEU A 17 16.45 -0.48 15.44
C LEU A 17 14.98 -0.95 15.49
N ALA A 18 14.52 -1.49 16.62
CA ALA A 18 13.13 -1.92 16.79
C ALA A 18 12.17 -0.73 16.93
N GLU A 19 12.57 0.33 17.64
CA GLU A 19 11.79 1.57 17.76
C GLU A 19 11.72 2.32 16.43
N GLU A 20 12.84 2.40 15.70
CA GLU A 20 12.88 2.96 14.34
C GLU A 20 11.96 2.19 13.39
N SER A 21 12.00 0.86 13.41
CA SER A 21 11.13 0.03 12.55
C SER A 21 9.63 0.23 12.84
N ARG A 22 9.26 0.44 14.11
CA ARG A 22 7.87 0.72 14.50
C ARG A 22 7.44 2.12 14.06
N ALA A 23 8.32 3.11 14.18
CA ALA A 23 8.05 4.46 13.69
C ALA A 23 7.88 4.48 12.16
N GLU A 24 8.67 3.70 11.43
CA GLU A 24 8.51 3.53 9.99
C GLU A 24 7.16 2.91 9.61
N ILE A 25 6.73 1.85 10.31
CA ILE A 25 5.41 1.23 10.09
C ILE A 25 4.29 2.24 10.38
N GLU A 26 4.35 2.99 11.49
CA GLU A 26 3.32 4.00 11.79
C GLU A 26 3.28 5.13 10.75
N ALA A 27 4.42 5.53 10.19
CA ALA A 27 4.45 6.51 9.10
C ALA A 27 3.72 6.00 7.84
N LEU A 28 3.87 4.71 7.51
CA LEU A 28 3.11 4.08 6.42
C LEU A 28 1.61 4.03 6.73
N ARG A 29 1.22 3.69 7.97
CA ARG A 29 -0.19 3.72 8.40
C ARG A 29 -0.82 5.10 8.27
N GLU A 30 -0.09 6.16 8.61
CA GLU A 30 -0.61 7.52 8.45
C GLU A 30 -0.83 7.86 6.98
N GLU A 31 0.06 7.43 6.10
CA GLU A 31 -0.12 7.60 4.66
C GLU A 31 -1.32 6.82 4.14
N HIS A 32 -1.52 5.59 4.60
CA HIS A 32 -2.73 4.80 4.31
C HIS A 32 -4.00 5.55 4.67
N ARG A 33 -4.06 6.17 5.86
CA ARG A 33 -5.24 6.95 6.28
C ARG A 33 -5.55 8.08 5.29
N VAL A 34 -4.52 8.76 4.80
CA VAL A 34 -4.68 9.85 3.82
C VAL A 34 -5.10 9.30 2.46
N LEU A 35 -4.43 8.25 1.96
CA LEU A 35 -4.73 7.63 0.66
C LEU A 35 -6.16 7.05 0.64
N LEU A 36 -6.55 6.30 1.67
CA LEU A 36 -7.90 5.73 1.78
C LEU A 36 -8.98 6.82 1.80
N LYS A 37 -8.72 7.97 2.42
CA LYS A 37 -9.67 9.09 2.42
C LYS A 37 -9.88 9.65 1.01
N GLU A 38 -8.83 9.74 0.21
CA GLU A 38 -8.90 10.22 -1.18
C GLU A 38 -9.54 9.19 -2.10
N LEU A 39 -9.14 7.92 -2.00
CA LEU A 39 -9.75 6.81 -2.72
C LEU A 39 -11.26 6.73 -2.46
N ARG A 40 -11.71 6.82 -1.21
CA ARG A 40 -13.14 6.82 -0.85
C ARG A 40 -13.91 8.01 -1.42
N ARG A 41 -13.26 9.16 -1.63
CA ARG A 41 -13.91 10.33 -2.27
C ARG A 41 -14.10 10.10 -3.77
N LEU A 42 -13.09 9.53 -4.43
CA LEU A 42 -13.15 9.18 -5.84
C LEU A 42 -14.15 8.06 -6.09
N ASP A 43 -14.16 7.03 -5.25
CA ASP A 43 -15.10 5.91 -5.28
C ASP A 43 -16.56 6.40 -5.23
N LYS A 44 -16.89 7.26 -4.27
CA LYS A 44 -18.22 7.89 -4.19
C LYS A 44 -18.57 8.71 -5.43
N SER A 45 -17.59 9.37 -6.02
CA SER A 45 -17.80 10.17 -7.24
C SER A 45 -18.08 9.25 -8.44
N LEU A 46 -17.34 8.16 -8.60
CA LEU A 46 -17.55 7.16 -9.64
C LEU A 46 -18.88 6.43 -9.46
N ALA A 47 -19.20 6.00 -8.24
CA ALA A 47 -20.48 5.34 -7.94
C ALA A 47 -21.68 6.24 -8.28
N ARG A 48 -21.60 7.54 -7.99
CA ARG A 48 -22.63 8.50 -8.39
C ARG A 48 -22.76 8.62 -9.91
N LEU A 49 -21.64 8.72 -10.61
CA LEU A 49 -21.61 8.78 -12.07
C LEU A 49 -22.10 7.48 -12.73
N SER A 50 -21.91 6.33 -12.06
CA SER A 50 -22.37 5.02 -12.50
C SER A 50 -23.90 4.89 -12.45
N LEU A 51 -24.54 5.52 -11.45
CA LEU A 51 -25.99 5.53 -11.27
C LEU A 51 -26.71 6.53 -12.18
N GLU A 52 -26.05 7.64 -12.51
CA GLU A 52 -26.59 8.69 -13.37
C GLU A 52 -26.32 8.36 -14.87
N ARG A 53 -27.08 8.95 -15.80
CA ARG A 53 -26.67 8.98 -17.21
C ARG A 53 -25.53 9.97 -17.36
N ALA A 54 -24.34 9.57 -16.90
CA ALA A 54 -23.17 10.43 -16.92
C ALA A 54 -22.66 10.64 -18.36
N GLU A 55 -22.24 11.87 -18.63
CA GLU A 55 -21.58 12.26 -19.86
C GLU A 55 -20.05 12.21 -19.68
N ALA A 56 -19.32 12.02 -20.77
CA ALA A 56 -17.86 11.96 -20.74
C ALA A 56 -17.22 13.18 -20.06
N ALA A 57 -17.80 14.37 -20.25
CA ALA A 57 -17.33 15.62 -19.62
C ALA A 57 -17.36 15.58 -18.07
N ALA A 58 -18.28 14.83 -17.48
CA ALA A 58 -18.36 14.65 -16.02
C ALA A 58 -17.44 13.53 -15.51
N VAL A 59 -17.24 12.49 -16.34
CA VAL A 59 -16.50 11.28 -15.97
C VAL A 59 -14.98 11.46 -16.09
N ILE A 60 -14.53 12.14 -17.15
CA ILE A 60 -13.11 12.36 -17.43
C ILE A 60 -12.37 13.00 -16.24
N PRO A 61 -12.82 14.11 -15.63
CA PRO A 61 -12.10 14.76 -14.54
C PRO A 61 -11.90 13.88 -13.30
N VAL A 62 -12.90 13.04 -12.98
CA VAL A 62 -12.82 12.12 -11.82
C VAL A 62 -11.77 11.05 -12.07
N LEU A 63 -11.76 10.47 -13.27
CA LEU A 63 -10.78 9.44 -13.65
C LEU A 63 -9.38 10.02 -13.85
N GLU A 64 -9.24 11.26 -14.32
CA GLU A 64 -7.97 11.98 -14.34
C GLU A 64 -7.43 12.22 -12.93
N SER A 65 -8.32 12.55 -12.00
CA SER A 65 -7.97 12.69 -10.57
C SER A 65 -7.52 11.35 -9.99
N LEU A 66 -8.17 10.24 -10.34
CA LEU A 66 -7.72 8.90 -9.96
C LEU A 66 -6.35 8.58 -10.56
N HIS A 67 -6.13 8.87 -11.85
CA HIS A 67 -4.84 8.66 -12.50
C HIS A 67 -3.72 9.48 -11.84
N ALA A 68 -3.98 10.75 -11.50
CA ALA A 68 -3.03 11.60 -10.78
C ALA A 68 -2.72 11.02 -9.38
N LEU A 69 -3.75 10.60 -8.63
CA LEU A 69 -3.57 9.96 -7.33
C LEU A 69 -2.70 8.69 -7.42
N LEU A 70 -2.93 7.87 -8.43
CA LEU A 70 -2.13 6.67 -8.70
C LEU A 70 -0.66 7.02 -8.95
N ALA A 71 -0.40 7.97 -9.85
CA ALA A 71 0.94 8.32 -10.30
C ALA A 71 1.75 9.09 -9.25
N ASP A 72 1.11 10.05 -8.58
CA ASP A 72 1.82 11.03 -7.74
C ASP A 72 1.90 10.61 -6.29
N ARG A 73 1.03 9.69 -5.84
CA ARG A 73 0.95 9.30 -4.42
C ARG A 73 1.01 7.81 -4.17
N ILE A 74 0.15 7.02 -4.82
CA ILE A 74 0.04 5.58 -4.54
C ILE A 74 1.28 4.84 -5.02
N HIS A 75 1.71 5.05 -6.27
CA HIS A 75 2.89 4.37 -6.79
C HIS A 75 4.18 4.72 -6.01
N PRO A 76 4.48 6.00 -5.70
CA PRO A 76 5.58 6.35 -4.81
C PRO A 76 5.49 5.73 -3.42
N HIS A 77 4.29 5.68 -2.84
CA HIS A 77 4.04 5.07 -1.53
C HIS A 77 4.38 3.58 -1.56
N MET A 78 3.83 2.80 -2.49
CA MET A 78 4.11 1.35 -2.60
C MET A 78 5.60 1.05 -2.85
N LEU A 79 6.29 1.90 -3.62
CA LEU A 79 7.74 1.76 -3.80
C LEU A 79 8.50 1.95 -2.48
N ARG A 80 8.07 2.90 -1.64
CA ARG A 80 8.64 3.10 -0.32
C ARG A 80 8.29 1.96 0.62
N GLU A 81 7.04 1.51 0.67
CA GLU A 81 6.63 0.35 1.47
C GLU A 81 7.50 -0.86 1.17
N ARG A 82 7.66 -1.19 -0.10
CA ARG A 82 8.54 -2.27 -0.53
C ARG A 82 9.98 -2.11 -0.05
N ARG A 83 10.51 -0.89 -0.07
CA ARG A 83 11.90 -0.59 0.40
C ARG A 83 12.01 -0.71 1.92
N THR A 84 10.98 -0.30 2.64
CA THR A 84 10.92 -0.31 4.11
C THR A 84 10.64 -1.72 4.65
N LEU A 85 9.61 -2.40 4.14
CA LEU A 85 9.10 -3.66 4.69
C LEU A 85 9.97 -4.87 4.32
N ARG A 86 10.60 -4.90 3.14
CA ARG A 86 11.44 -6.05 2.72
C ARG A 86 12.57 -6.37 3.71
N PRO A 87 13.36 -5.39 4.19
CA PRO A 87 14.32 -5.63 5.26
C PRO A 87 13.67 -6.17 6.54
N LEU A 88 12.55 -5.60 6.98
CA LEU A 88 11.85 -6.02 8.21
C LEU A 88 11.41 -7.49 8.12
N LEU A 89 10.82 -7.86 6.99
CA LEU A 89 10.36 -9.22 6.69
C LEU A 89 11.48 -10.26 6.65
N ARG A 90 12.68 -9.86 6.24
CA ARG A 90 13.87 -10.72 6.29
C ARG A 90 14.33 -10.92 7.72
N ARG A 91 14.35 -9.86 8.53
CA ARG A 91 14.76 -9.91 9.95
C ARG A 91 13.78 -10.71 10.81
N SER A 92 12.48 -10.58 10.55
CA SER A 92 11.42 -11.29 11.29
C SER A 92 11.22 -12.75 10.85
N GLY A 93 11.86 -13.20 9.76
CA GLY A 93 11.68 -14.54 9.21
C GLY A 93 10.40 -14.75 8.40
N LEU A 94 9.49 -13.77 8.37
CA LEU A 94 8.18 -13.84 7.70
C LEU A 94 8.27 -13.89 6.17
N SER A 95 9.40 -13.51 5.58
CA SER A 95 9.60 -13.49 4.12
C SER A 95 9.33 -14.81 3.37
N ARG A 96 9.29 -15.95 4.08
CA ARG A 96 9.02 -17.28 3.50
C ARG A 96 7.54 -17.66 3.54
N GLU A 97 6.74 -16.97 4.33
CA GLU A 97 5.31 -17.26 4.46
C GLU A 97 4.58 -16.94 3.16
N ARG A 98 3.70 -17.86 2.74
CA ARG A 98 3.03 -17.75 1.44
C ARG A 98 2.11 -16.53 1.39
N GLU A 99 1.32 -16.34 2.44
CA GLU A 99 0.38 -15.21 2.57
C GLU A 99 1.11 -13.86 2.50
N ILE A 100 2.19 -13.71 3.27
CA ILE A 100 3.04 -12.51 3.28
C ILE A 100 3.65 -12.24 1.89
N ARG A 101 4.14 -13.28 1.20
CA ARG A 101 4.64 -13.14 -0.17
C ARG A 101 3.57 -12.69 -1.16
N THR A 102 2.33 -13.15 -0.99
CA THR A 102 1.20 -12.73 -1.82
C THR A 102 0.86 -11.26 -1.60
N ILE A 103 0.88 -10.77 -0.35
CA ILE A 103 0.62 -9.36 -0.03
C ILE A 103 1.63 -8.44 -0.75
N ILE A 104 2.93 -8.74 -0.61
CA ILE A 104 4.03 -7.94 -1.22
C ILE A 104 4.07 -8.06 -2.75
N ALA A 105 3.60 -9.18 -3.30
CA ALA A 105 3.50 -9.33 -4.76
C ALA A 105 2.34 -8.51 -5.34
N GLY A 106 1.36 -8.12 -4.51
CA GLY A 106 0.27 -7.23 -4.89
C GLY A 106 0.76 -5.86 -5.38
N ASP A 107 1.92 -5.40 -4.93
CA ASP A 107 2.52 -4.11 -5.27
C ASP A 107 2.85 -3.94 -6.76
N ASP A 108 3.00 -5.04 -7.50
CA ASP A 108 3.42 -5.00 -8.91
C ASP A 108 2.25 -4.74 -9.87
N GLY A 109 0.99 -4.79 -9.39
CA GLY A 109 -0.21 -4.52 -10.18
C GLY A 109 -0.40 -3.06 -10.57
N VAL A 110 -0.09 -2.12 -9.66
CA VAL A 110 -0.54 -0.71 -9.76
C VAL A 110 -0.04 0.01 -11.00
N GLU A 111 1.13 -0.35 -11.48
CA GLU A 111 1.67 0.23 -12.71
C GLU A 111 0.90 -0.22 -13.97
N LYS A 112 0.41 -1.47 -13.97
CA LYS A 112 -0.46 -2.00 -15.01
C LYS A 112 -1.84 -1.34 -14.93
N GLU A 113 -2.40 -1.19 -13.74
CA GLU A 113 -3.67 -0.49 -13.52
C GLU A 113 -3.61 0.97 -14.00
N CYS A 114 -2.55 1.70 -13.67
CA CYS A 114 -2.34 3.07 -14.12
C CYS A 114 -2.26 3.19 -15.65
N ARG A 115 -1.51 2.27 -16.31
CA ARG A 115 -1.45 2.21 -17.78
C ARG A 115 -2.81 1.88 -18.40
N GLN A 116 -3.57 0.98 -17.79
CA GLN A 116 -4.92 0.61 -18.25
C GLN A 116 -5.87 1.80 -18.16
N LEU A 117 -5.89 2.50 -17.02
CA LEU A 117 -6.71 3.69 -16.82
C LEU A 117 -6.36 4.80 -17.82
N LYS A 118 -5.06 5.06 -18.03
CA LYS A 118 -4.59 6.06 -18.99
C LYS A 118 -5.05 5.74 -20.42
N ARG A 119 -4.98 4.48 -20.84
CA ARG A 119 -5.46 4.04 -22.15
C ARG A 119 -6.98 4.21 -22.29
N ALA A 120 -7.72 3.80 -21.26
CA ALA A 120 -9.17 3.93 -21.24
C ALA A 120 -9.61 5.41 -21.30
N LEU A 121 -8.93 6.31 -20.57
CA LEU A 121 -9.13 7.75 -20.65
C LEU A 121 -8.84 8.33 -22.04
N GLN A 122 -7.73 7.91 -22.67
CA GLN A 122 -7.38 8.36 -24.01
C GLN A 122 -8.41 7.92 -25.06
N GLN A 123 -8.95 6.72 -24.91
CA GLN A 123 -10.01 6.21 -25.76
C GLN A 123 -11.31 7.00 -25.58
N LEU A 124 -11.73 7.21 -24.32
CA LEU A 124 -12.93 7.97 -23.98
C LEU A 124 -12.90 9.42 -24.51
N LYS A 125 -11.71 10.06 -24.55
CA LYS A 125 -11.54 11.41 -25.09
C LYS A 125 -11.68 11.51 -26.62
N ARG A 126 -11.54 10.39 -27.34
CA ARG A 126 -11.59 10.34 -28.81
C ARG A 126 -12.96 9.91 -29.33
N GLU A 127 -13.73 9.23 -28.50
CA GLU A 127 -15.07 8.74 -28.83
C GLU A 127 -16.12 9.82 -28.55
N THR A 128 -17.06 10.00 -29.49
CA THR A 128 -18.00 11.13 -29.45
C THR A 128 -19.20 10.88 -28.54
N ASP A 129 -19.69 9.64 -28.43
CA ASP A 129 -20.57 9.17 -27.34
C ASP A 129 -20.79 7.65 -27.45
N GLU A 130 -20.15 6.85 -26.60
CA GLU A 130 -20.54 5.46 -26.37
C GLU A 130 -20.78 5.29 -24.87
N ARG A 131 -22.05 5.30 -24.44
CA ARG A 131 -22.42 5.03 -23.03
C ARG A 131 -21.75 3.78 -22.45
N GLU A 132 -21.51 2.79 -23.31
CA GLU A 132 -20.81 1.58 -22.93
C GLU A 132 -19.31 1.82 -22.69
N ALA A 133 -18.66 2.69 -23.47
CA ALA A 133 -17.31 3.14 -23.17
C ALA A 133 -17.25 3.85 -21.82
N ILE A 134 -18.17 4.78 -21.55
CA ILE A 134 -18.25 5.48 -20.25
C ILE A 134 -18.37 4.47 -19.09
N ARG A 135 -19.34 3.54 -19.16
CA ARG A 135 -19.52 2.51 -18.13
C ARG A 135 -18.29 1.64 -17.92
N ARG A 136 -17.66 1.20 -19.01
CA ARG A 136 -16.43 0.41 -18.96
C ARG A 136 -15.31 1.17 -18.26
N VAL A 137 -15.11 2.46 -18.56
CA VAL A 137 -14.05 3.23 -17.90
C VAL A 137 -14.36 3.50 -16.42
N ILE A 138 -15.63 3.77 -16.07
CA ILE A 138 -16.05 3.89 -14.66
C ILE A 138 -15.74 2.58 -13.91
N ALA A 139 -16.15 1.43 -14.45
CA ALA A 139 -15.90 0.12 -13.83
C ALA A 139 -14.40 -0.18 -13.69
N ILE A 140 -13.57 0.23 -14.66
CA ILE A 140 -12.11 0.15 -14.52
C ILE A 140 -11.64 1.01 -13.34
N GLY A 141 -12.13 2.25 -13.20
CA GLY A 141 -11.77 3.12 -12.09
C GLY A 141 -12.17 2.54 -10.73
N GLU A 142 -13.40 2.04 -10.61
CA GLU A 142 -13.91 1.40 -9.39
C GLU A 142 -13.08 0.15 -9.03
N GLY A 143 -12.80 -0.73 -10.00
CA GLY A 143 -12.00 -1.92 -9.77
C GLY A 143 -10.55 -1.60 -9.35
N ILE A 144 -9.95 -0.54 -9.89
CA ILE A 144 -8.63 -0.09 -9.46
C ILE A 144 -8.66 0.38 -7.99
N ILE A 145 -9.67 1.16 -7.62
CA ILE A 145 -9.83 1.64 -6.24
C ILE A 145 -10.01 0.45 -5.29
N GLU A 146 -10.84 -0.52 -5.63
CA GLU A 146 -11.09 -1.72 -4.84
C GLU A 146 -9.80 -2.51 -4.57
N VAL A 147 -9.00 -2.78 -5.61
CA VAL A 147 -7.73 -3.51 -5.49
C VAL A 147 -6.77 -2.81 -4.52
N ILE A 148 -6.66 -1.48 -4.61
CA ILE A 148 -5.75 -0.72 -3.74
C ILE A 148 -6.26 -0.70 -2.29
N ILE A 149 -7.57 -0.50 -2.08
CA ILE A 149 -8.15 -0.55 -0.73
C ILE A 149 -7.93 -1.94 -0.11
N GLU A 150 -8.13 -3.01 -0.88
CA GLU A 150 -7.91 -4.36 -0.39
C GLU A 150 -6.43 -4.61 -0.05
N HIS A 151 -5.51 -4.12 -0.88
CA HIS A 151 -4.08 -4.19 -0.61
C HIS A 151 -3.73 -3.53 0.73
N VAL A 152 -4.15 -2.27 0.93
CA VAL A 152 -3.93 -1.53 2.18
C VAL A 152 -4.54 -2.27 3.38
N HIS A 153 -5.75 -2.83 3.24
CA HIS A 153 -6.36 -3.59 4.32
C HIS A 153 -5.56 -4.85 4.69
N ARG A 154 -5.04 -5.58 3.71
CA ARG A 154 -4.20 -6.76 3.98
C ARG A 154 -2.92 -6.36 4.70
N GLU A 155 -2.35 -5.22 4.37
CA GLU A 155 -1.17 -4.74 5.09
C GLU A 155 -1.48 -4.34 6.54
N GLU A 156 -2.51 -3.53 6.75
CA GLU A 156 -2.93 -3.06 8.07
C GLU A 156 -3.39 -4.18 9.01
N GLN A 157 -4.08 -5.18 8.48
CA GLN A 157 -4.72 -6.24 9.28
C GLN A 157 -3.85 -7.48 9.43
N VAL A 158 -2.94 -7.72 8.49
CA VAL A 158 -2.11 -8.94 8.47
C VAL A 158 -0.63 -8.61 8.55
N LEU A 159 -0.10 -7.84 7.60
CA LEU A 159 1.35 -7.64 7.49
C LEU A 159 1.95 -6.86 8.67
N PHE A 160 1.40 -5.69 8.98
CA PHE A 160 1.94 -4.82 10.04
C PHE A 160 1.85 -5.45 11.42
N PRO A 161 0.70 -6.05 11.85
CA PRO A 161 0.62 -6.74 13.13
C PRO A 161 1.64 -7.88 13.23
N ARG A 162 1.78 -8.69 12.19
CA ARG A 162 2.76 -9.79 12.17
C ARG A 162 4.20 -9.28 12.27
N LEU A 163 4.53 -8.18 11.60
CA LEU A 163 5.84 -7.55 11.74
C LEU A 163 6.06 -7.05 13.17
N GLU A 164 5.09 -6.38 13.78
CA GLU A 164 5.20 -5.86 15.14
C GLU A 164 5.37 -6.97 16.20
N GLU A 165 4.69 -8.10 16.02
CA GLU A 165 4.79 -9.30 16.87
C GLU A 165 6.15 -10.00 16.76
N ASN A 166 6.73 -10.03 15.56
CA ASN A 166 7.96 -10.78 15.27
C ASN A 166 9.22 -9.90 15.27
N LEU A 167 9.08 -8.59 15.40
CA LEU A 167 10.20 -7.68 15.65
C LEU A 167 10.55 -7.72 17.15
N PRO A 168 11.85 -7.83 17.50
CA PRO A 168 12.27 -7.91 18.89
C PRO A 168 11.76 -6.72 19.70
N SER A 169 10.94 -7.00 20.72
CA SER A 169 10.42 -5.98 21.63
C SER A 169 11.48 -5.58 22.66
N ALA A 170 11.60 -4.27 22.92
CA ALA A 170 12.52 -3.69 23.90
C ALA A 170 12.39 -4.23 25.34
N SER A 171 11.29 -4.93 25.67
CA SER A 171 10.93 -5.34 27.03
C SER A 171 11.17 -6.80 27.40
N SER A 172 11.72 -7.65 26.52
CA SER A 172 11.99 -9.05 26.87
C SER A 172 13.26 -9.19 27.75
N ARG A 173 13.17 -8.69 28.98
CA ARG A 173 14.11 -9.01 30.06
C ARG A 173 13.71 -10.40 30.57
N PRO A 174 14.55 -11.44 30.43
CA PRO A 174 14.23 -12.74 31.03
C PRO A 174 14.18 -12.56 32.56
N PRO A 175 13.26 -13.26 33.27
CA PRO A 175 13.26 -13.25 34.72
C PRO A 175 14.62 -13.77 35.18
N ARG A 176 15.31 -12.98 36.00
CA ARG A 176 16.52 -13.46 36.68
C ARG A 176 16.07 -14.53 37.67
N ALA A 177 16.53 -15.75 37.44
CA ALA A 177 16.56 -16.80 38.44
C ALA A 177 17.50 -16.40 39.59
#